data_AF-A0A954SSY7-F1
#
_entry.id   AF-A0A954SSY7-F1
#
_cell.length_a   1.000
_cell.length_b   1.000
_cell.length_c   1.000
_cell.angle_alpha   90.00
_cell.angle_beta   90.00
_cell.angle_gamma   90.00
#
_symmetry.space_group_name_H-M   'P 1'
#
loop_
_entity.id
_entity.type
_entity.pdbx_description
1 polymer ?
#
loop_
_entity_poly.entity_id
_entity_poly.type
_entity_poly.pdbx_seq_one_letter_code
_entity_poly.pdbx_strand_id
1 'polypeptide(L)' 'PAEFLKPTDSPRDPGQGEPATVFRYDVVWEFISAIAQGRPAVPSFYDGLVAQRVADAVLQSHDQRRWIELPDEPA' A
#
# COMPACT_ATOMS: atom_id res chain seq x y z
N PRO A 1 -8.60 -9.96 6.32
CA PRO A 1 -8.62 -11.45 6.14
C PRO A 1 -7.19 -11.99 6.13
N ALA A 2 -6.98 -13.28 6.43
CA ALA A 2 -5.64 -13.85 6.62
C ALA A 2 -4.79 -13.78 5.34
N GLU A 3 -5.41 -13.88 4.18
CA GLU A 3 -4.81 -13.76 2.85
C GLU A 3 -4.19 -12.39 2.56
N PHE A 4 -4.53 -11.35 3.33
CA PHE A 4 -3.96 -10.00 3.18
C PHE A 4 -2.86 -9.69 4.21
N LEU A 5 -2.44 -10.66 5.01
CA LEU A 5 -1.40 -10.46 6.05
C LEU A 5 0.03 -10.48 5.49
N LYS A 6 0.21 -10.96 4.25
CA LYS A 6 1.46 -10.96 3.49
C LYS A 6 1.17 -11.03 1.98
N PRO A 7 2.11 -10.66 1.11
CA PRO A 7 2.04 -10.95 -0.32
C PRO A 7 1.86 -12.45 -0.58
N THR A 8 1.10 -12.81 -1.63
CA THR A 8 0.75 -14.21 -1.97
C THR A 8 1.96 -15.13 -1.99
N ASP A 9 3.06 -14.67 -2.55
CA ASP A 9 4.28 -15.45 -2.75
C ASP A 9 5.36 -15.18 -1.69
N SER A 10 5.07 -14.35 -0.68
CA SER A 10 6.02 -14.12 0.41
C SER A 10 6.22 -15.43 1.18
N PRO A 11 7.47 -15.89 1.40
CA PRO A 11 7.76 -17.14 2.10
C PRO A 11 7.53 -17.05 3.62
N ARG A 12 7.15 -15.87 4.11
CA ARG A 12 7.01 -15.57 5.54
C ARG A 12 5.78 -16.23 6.17
N ASP A 13 5.86 -16.56 7.45
CA ASP A 13 4.68 -16.86 8.27
C ASP A 13 4.13 -15.56 8.91
N PRO A 14 2.87 -15.14 8.61
CA PRO A 14 2.27 -13.95 9.20
C PRO A 14 2.14 -13.99 10.74
N GLY A 15 2.13 -15.17 11.35
CA GLY A 15 2.01 -15.35 12.80
C GLY A 15 3.33 -15.27 13.58
N GLN A 16 4.47 -15.09 12.89
CA GLN A 16 5.80 -15.02 13.50
C GLN A 16 6.39 -13.61 13.43
N GLY A 17 7.04 -13.19 14.52
CA GLY A 17 7.70 -11.88 14.64
C GLY A 17 6.79 -10.76 15.14
N GLU A 18 7.34 -9.55 15.29
CA GLU A 18 6.57 -8.36 15.66
C GLU A 18 5.85 -7.80 14.42
N PRO A 19 4.50 -7.66 14.44
CA PRO A 19 3.72 -7.34 13.24
C PRO A 19 4.18 -6.13 12.44
N ALA A 20 4.47 -4.99 13.08
CA ALA A 20 4.87 -3.77 12.37
C ALA A 20 6.26 -3.89 11.72
N THR A 21 7.14 -4.70 12.31
CA THR A 21 8.48 -4.98 11.80
C THR A 21 8.41 -5.90 10.59
N VAL A 22 7.67 -7.01 10.69
CA VAL A 22 7.58 -8.00 9.61
C VAL A 22 6.74 -7.52 8.44
N PHE A 23 5.78 -6.62 8.66
CA PHE A 23 5.07 -5.94 7.58
C PHE A 23 6.03 -5.16 6.66
N ARG A 24 7.01 -4.44 7.22
CA ARG A 24 8.00 -3.69 6.41
C ARG A 24 8.88 -4.63 5.59
N TYR A 25 9.19 -5.81 6.11
CA TYR A 25 9.90 -6.84 5.34
C TYR A 25 9.10 -7.24 4.09
N ASP A 26 7.79 -7.49 4.24
CA ASP A 26 6.94 -7.88 3.11
C ASP A 26 6.86 -6.77 2.04
N VAL A 27 6.80 -5.50 2.45
CA VAL A 27 6.82 -4.36 1.51
C VAL A 27 8.11 -4.37 0.67
N VAL A 28 9.26 -4.56 1.32
CA VAL A 28 10.56 -4.59 0.64
C VAL A 28 10.71 -5.83 -0.24
N TRP A 29 10.26 -6.99 0.25
CA TRP A 29 10.29 -8.25 -0.48
C TRP A 29 9.47 -8.18 -1.77
N GLU A 30 8.26 -7.63 -1.70
CA GLU A 30 7.39 -7.47 -2.87
C GLU A 30 8.05 -6.56 -3.93
N PHE A 31 8.57 -5.42 -3.51
CA PHE A 31 9.26 -4.49 -4.41
C PHE A 31 10.47 -5.12 -5.11
N ILE A 32 11.35 -5.79 -4.35
CA ILE A 32 12.58 -6.40 -4.90
C ILE A 32 12.22 -7.59 -5.81
N SER A 33 11.29 -8.45 -5.40
CA SER A 33 10.89 -9.59 -6.21
C SER A 33 10.21 -9.18 -7.52
N ALA A 34 9.40 -8.12 -7.50
CA ALA A 34 8.79 -7.55 -8.70
C ALA A 34 9.85 -7.08 -9.71
N ILE A 35 10.88 -6.37 -9.24
CA ILE A 35 12.02 -5.94 -10.07
C ILE A 35 12.74 -7.15 -10.67
N ALA A 36 13.10 -8.13 -9.83
CA ALA A 36 13.85 -9.30 -10.26
C ALA A 36 13.10 -10.14 -11.31
N GLN A 37 11.77 -10.15 -11.25
CA GLN A 37 10.89 -10.91 -12.15
C GLN A 37 10.41 -10.08 -13.35
N GLY A 38 10.73 -8.79 -13.42
CA GLY A 38 10.27 -7.91 -14.50
C GLY A 38 8.74 -7.72 -14.53
N ARG A 39 8.08 -7.82 -13.37
CA ARG A 39 6.62 -7.63 -13.24
C ARG A 39 6.30 -6.30 -12.53
N PRO A 40 5.08 -5.76 -12.72
CA PRO A 40 4.61 -4.67 -11.88
C PRO A 40 4.59 -5.07 -10.40
N ALA A 41 5.02 -4.16 -9.52
CA ALA A 41 4.88 -4.31 -8.07
C ALA A 41 3.46 -3.95 -7.63
N VAL A 42 2.98 -4.60 -6.57
CA VAL A 42 1.68 -4.29 -5.96
C VAL A 42 1.85 -4.03 -4.45
N PRO A 43 1.56 -2.80 -3.95
CA PRO A 43 1.08 -1.65 -4.69
C PRO A 43 2.14 -1.06 -5.63
N SER A 44 1.66 -0.48 -6.73
CA SER A 44 2.44 0.24 -7.72
C SER A 44 2.69 1.70 -7.31
N PHE A 45 3.49 2.41 -8.12
CA PHE A 45 3.66 3.85 -7.93
C PHE A 45 2.34 4.62 -8.07
N TYR A 46 1.46 4.17 -8.95
CA TYR A 46 0.15 4.80 -9.16
C TYR A 46 -0.72 4.69 -7.91
N ASP A 47 -0.76 3.51 -7.29
CA ASP A 47 -1.48 3.29 -6.03
C ASP A 47 -0.99 4.23 -4.93
N GLY A 48 0.33 4.46 -4.87
CA GLY A 48 0.94 5.44 -3.98
C GLY A 48 0.50 6.88 -4.27
N LEU A 49 0.40 7.27 -5.55
CA LEU A 49 -0.10 8.59 -5.94
C LEU A 49 -1.56 8.79 -5.51
N VAL A 50 -2.41 7.78 -5.72
CA VAL A 50 -3.83 7.83 -5.30
C VAL A 50 -3.94 7.95 -3.78
N ALA A 51 -3.17 7.15 -3.03
CA ALA A 51 -3.11 7.25 -1.57
C ALA A 51 -2.69 8.65 -1.10
N GLN A 52 -1.74 9.28 -1.79
CA GLN A 52 -1.30 10.62 -1.43
C GLN A 52 -2.37 11.69 -1.69
N ARG A 53 -3.18 11.57 -2.75
CA ARG A 53 -4.34 12.45 -2.97
C ARG A 53 -5.33 12.39 -1.81
N VAL A 54 -5.55 11.21 -1.24
CA VAL A 54 -6.39 11.05 -0.04
C VAL A 54 -5.76 11.76 1.15
N ALA A 55 -4.45 11.58 1.39
CA ALA A 55 -3.75 12.25 2.48
C ALA A 55 -3.84 13.79 2.37
N ASP A 56 -3.64 14.33 1.17
CA ASP A 56 -3.78 15.77 0.91
C ASP A 56 -5.22 16.26 1.16
N ALA A 57 -6.22 15.50 0.71
CA ALA A 57 -7.63 15.83 0.93
C ALA A 57 -8.04 15.76 2.41
N VAL A 58 -7.43 14.90 3.23
CA VAL A 58 -7.64 14.87 4.69
C VAL A 58 -7.18 16.19 5.32
N LEU A 59 -6.01 16.69 4.92
CA LEU A 59 -5.50 17.98 5.40
C LEU A 59 -6.44 19.14 4.99
N GLN A 60 -6.89 19.14 3.73
CA GLN A 60 -7.84 20.13 3.24
C GLN A 60 -9.20 20.06 3.94
N SER A 61 -9.71 18.85 4.18
CA SER A 61 -10.98 18.60 4.88
C SER A 61 -10.95 19.16 6.29
N HIS A 62 -9.85 18.91 7.02
CA HIS A 62 -9.66 19.44 8.36
C HIS A 62 -9.69 20.98 8.39
N ASP A 63 -8.96 21.62 7.47
CA ASP A 63 -8.91 23.09 7.36
C ASP A 63 -10.29 23.69 7.01
N GLN A 64 -10.98 23.11 6.02
CA GLN A 64 -12.23 23.64 5.49
C GLN A 64 -13.49 23.16 6.24
N ARG A 65 -13.33 22.21 7.17
CA ARG A 65 -14.41 21.58 7.94
C ARG A 65 -15.56 21.06 7.07
N ARG A 66 -15.20 20.43 5.94
CA ARG A 66 -16.16 19.86 4.99
C ARG A 66 -15.58 18.64 4.28
N TRP A 67 -16.47 17.85 3.69
CA TRP A 67 -16.08 16.77 2.78
C TRP A 67 -15.41 17.32 1.52
N ILE A 68 -14.33 16.64 1.11
CA ILE A 68 -13.59 16.92 -0.11
C ILE A 68 -13.86 15.77 -1.08
N GLU A 69 -14.38 16.11 -2.26
CA GLU A 69 -14.55 15.16 -3.35
C GLU A 69 -13.18 14.87 -3.97
N LEU A 70 -12.88 13.58 -4.15
CA LEU A 70 -11.69 13.13 -4.84
C LEU A 70 -12.04 12.90 -6.32
N PRO A 71 -11.08 13.10 -7.24
CA PRO A 71 -11.29 12.77 -8.65
C PRO A 71 -11.53 11.27 -8.82
N ASP A 72 -12.37 10.91 -9.80
CA ASP A 72 -12.53 9.52 -10.20
C ASP A 72 -11.21 9.00 -10.76
N GLU A 73 -10.74 7.86 -10.23
CA GLU A 73 -9.57 7.19 -10.76
C GLU A 73 -9.97 6.34 -11.98
N PRO A 74 -9.18 6.37 -13.08
CA PRO A 74 -9.38 5.44 -14.18
C PRO A 74 -9.35 4.00 -13.68
N ALA A 75 -10.28 3.19 -14.19
CA ALA A 75 -10.39 1.76 -13.91
C ALA A 75 -9.27 0.94 -14.59
#